data_AF-A0A8C3HGT2-F1
#
_entry.id   AF-A0A8C3HGT2-F1
#
_cell.length_a   1.000
_cell.length_b   1.000
_cell.length_c   1.000
_cell.angle_alpha   90.00
_cell.angle_beta   90.00
_cell.angle_gamma   90.00
#
_symmetry.space_group_name_H-M   'P 1'
#
loop_
_entity.id
_entity.type
_entity.pdbx_description
1 polymer ?
#
loop_
_entity_poly.entity_id
_entity_poly.type
_entity_poly.pdbx_seq_one_letter_code
_entity_poly.pdbx_strand_id
1 'polypeptide(L)' 'GIGFRSVSTSTTFVNGKRITTKRIIENGQERVEIEEDGELKATEVNGEEQSCWVSG' A
#
# COMPACT_ATOMS: atom_id res chain seq x y z
N GLY A 1 -6.97 3.06 25.99
CA GLY A 1 -7.75 2.37 24.96
C GLY A 1 -6.79 2.02 23.84
N ILE A 2 -6.75 0.76 23.45
CA ILE A 2 -5.85 0.28 22.40
C ILE A 2 -6.30 0.97 21.10
N GLY A 3 -5.45 1.81 20.52
CA GLY A 3 -5.75 2.45 19.23
C GLY A 3 -6.10 1.36 18.22
N PHE A 4 -7.22 1.53 17.51
CA PHE A 4 -7.67 0.56 16.52
C PHE A 4 -6.69 0.59 15.34
N ARG A 5 -5.85 -0.43 15.25
CA ARG A 5 -4.99 -0.66 14.08
C ARG A 5 -5.64 -1.73 13.20
N SER A 6 -6.02 -1.36 12.00
CA SER A 6 -6.49 -2.29 10.97
C SER A 6 -5.44 -2.45 9.89
N VAL A 7 -5.17 -3.69 9.50
CA VAL A 7 -4.30 -3.99 8.36
C VAL A 7 -5.05 -4.93 7.43
N SER A 8 -5.13 -4.56 6.16
CA SER A 8 -5.73 -5.38 5.10
C SER A 8 -4.68 -5.58 4.02
N THR A 9 -4.39 -6.83 3.68
CA THR A 9 -3.47 -7.16 2.59
C THR A 9 -4.27 -7.85 1.49
N SER A 10 -4.06 -7.42 0.25
CA SER A 10 -4.66 -8.04 -0.93
C SER A 10 -3.57 -8.29 -1.95
N THR A 11 -3.61 -9.46 -2.59
CA THR A 11 -2.69 -9.81 -3.66
C THR A 11 -3.51 -10.07 -4.91
N THR A 12 -3.17 -9.37 -5.99
CA THR A 12 -3.79 -9.50 -7.29
C THR A 12 -2.72 -9.78 -8.34
N PHE A 13 -3.08 -10.48 -9.41
CA PHE A 13 -2.19 -10.76 -10.51
C PHE A 13 -2.64 -9.94 -11.72
N VAL A 14 -1.82 -8.99 -12.15
CA VAL A 14 -2.10 -8.08 -13.27
C VAL A 14 -1.04 -8.30 -14.33
N ASN A 15 -1.44 -8.72 -15.54
CA ASN A 15 -0.53 -9.00 -16.65
C ASN A 15 0.62 -9.96 -16.31
N GLY A 16 0.36 -10.96 -15.45
CA GLY A 16 1.38 -11.92 -14.99
C GLY A 16 2.30 -11.40 -13.88
N LYS A 17 2.18 -10.13 -13.49
CA LYS A 17 2.88 -9.55 -12.34
C LYS A 17 2.05 -9.70 -11.07
N ARG A 18 2.71 -10.00 -9.96
CA ARG A 18 2.07 -10.09 -8.64
C ARG A 18 2.05 -8.71 -8.01
N ILE A 19 0.87 -8.10 -7.91
CA ILE A 19 0.65 -6.85 -7.20
C ILE A 19 0.12 -7.14 -5.81
N THR A 20 0.81 -6.68 -4.77
CA THR A 20 0.38 -6.77 -3.38
C THR A 20 0.06 -5.39 -2.85
N THR A 21 -1.16 -5.18 -2.40
CA THR A 21 -1.62 -3.92 -1.80
C THR A 21 -1.87 -4.13 -0.32
N LYS A 22 -1.12 -3.42 0.53
CA LYS A 22 -1.28 -3.41 1.99
C LYS A 22 -1.89 -2.09 2.42
N ARG A 23 -3.09 -2.13 2.99
CA ARG A 23 -3.75 -0.97 3.61
C ARG A 23 -3.62 -1.06 5.12
N ILE A 24 -3.11 -0.01 5.74
CA ILE A 24 -2.83 0.10 7.16
C ILE A 24 -3.58 1.34 7.65
N ILE A 25 -4.49 1.15 8.60
CA ILE A 25 -5.20 2.24 9.27
C ILE A 25 -4.72 2.24 10.71
N GLU A 26 -4.02 3.28 11.13
CA GLU A 26 -3.48 3.42 12.48
C GLU A 26 -3.75 4.85 12.97
N ASN A 27 -4.33 4.99 14.18
CA ASN A 27 -4.61 6.30 14.79
C ASN A 27 -5.43 7.27 13.92
N GLY A 28 -6.29 6.74 13.02
CA GLY A 28 -7.09 7.54 12.08
C GLY A 28 -6.35 7.98 10.83
N GLN A 29 -5.07 7.58 10.66
CA GLN A 29 -4.32 7.76 9.44
C GLN A 29 -4.39 6.50 8.60
N GLU A 30 -4.67 6.65 7.30
CA GLU A 30 -4.65 5.56 6.33
C GLU A 30 -3.33 5.59 5.57
N ARG A 31 -2.71 4.42 5.39
CA ARG A 31 -1.54 4.23 4.55
C ARG A 31 -1.76 3.02 3.65
N VAL A 32 -1.56 3.18 2.35
CA VAL A 32 -1.62 2.10 1.36
C VAL A 32 -0.22 1.90 0.79
N GLU A 33 0.27 0.66 0.75
CA GLU A 33 1.54 0.28 0.14
C GLU A 33 1.25 -0.64 -1.03
N ILE A 34 1.81 -0.36 -2.20
CA ILE A 34 1.64 -1.16 -3.41
C ILE A 34 3.00 -1.73 -3.80
N GLU A 35 3.12 -3.05 -3.77
CA GLU A 35 4.30 -3.81 -4.15
C GLU A 35 4.03 -4.53 -5.48
N GLU A 36 4.87 -4.36 -6.50
CA GLU A 36 4.85 -5.12 -7.76
C GLU A 36 6.03 -6.10 -7.77
N ASP A 37 5.74 -7.40 -7.86
CA ASP A 37 6.72 -8.50 -7.86
C ASP A 37 7.66 -8.53 -6.63
N GLY A 38 7.31 -7.80 -5.57
CA GLY A 38 8.10 -7.66 -4.35
C GLY A 38 8.86 -6.33 -4.25
N GLU A 39 8.75 -5.46 -5.25
CA GLU A 39 9.30 -4.11 -5.25
C GLU A 39 8.21 -3.09 -4.86
N LEU A 40 8.47 -2.24 -3.87
CA LEU A 40 7.55 -1.18 -3.48
C LEU A 40 7.46 -0.13 -4.60
N LYS A 41 6.29 -0.02 -5.23
CA LYS A 41 6.03 0.91 -6.34
C LYS A 41 5.37 2.21 -5.90
N ALA A 42 4.48 2.14 -4.92
CA ALA A 42 3.73 3.31 -4.48
C ALA A 42 3.37 3.22 -3.02
N THR A 43 3.23 4.40 -2.41
CA THR A 43 2.67 4.55 -1.08
C THR A 43 1.66 5.67 -1.11
N GLU A 44 0.48 5.47 -0.56
CA GLU A 44 -0.52 6.51 -0.38
C GLU A 44 -0.67 6.74 1.12
N VAL A 45 -0.70 8.00 1.56
CA VAL A 45 -0.94 8.34 2.97
C VAL A 45 -2.07 9.35 3.03
N ASN A 46 -3.14 9.02 3.75
CA ASN A 46 -4.36 9.83 3.89
C ASN A 46 -5.00 10.26 2.56
N GLY A 47 -4.93 9.43 1.52
CA GLY A 47 -5.46 9.75 0.19
C GLY A 47 -4.54 10.59 -0.69
N GLU A 48 -3.35 10.98 -0.19
CA GLU A 48 -2.32 11.60 -1.02
C GLU A 48 -1.42 10.51 -1.60
N GLU A 49 -1.55 10.30 -2.92
CA GLU A 49 -0.71 9.38 -3.67
C GLU A 49 0.73 9.90 -3.67
N GLN A 50 1.62 9.25 -2.92
CA GLN A 50 3.06 9.39 -3.11
C GLN A 50 3.47 8.36 -4.14
N SER A 51 3.34 8.76 -5.41
CA SER A 51 3.84 8.01 -6.54
C SER A 51 5.37 7.94 -6.45
N CYS A 52 5.91 6.92 -5.78
CA CYS A 52 7.32 6.59 -5.84
C CYS A 52 7.60 5.84 -7.14
N TRP A 53 7.14 6.38 -8.28
CA TRP A 53 7.79 6.06 -9.53
C TRP A 53 9.17 6.68 -9.41
N VAL A 54 10.15 5.88 -8.98
CA VAL A 54 11.55 6.23 -9.17
C VAL A 54 11.72 6.31 -10.67
N SER A 55 11.59 7.53 -11.20
CA SER A 55 11.82 7.83 -12.59
C SER A 55 13.31 7.68 -12.86
N GLY A 56 13.73 6.49 -13.25
CA GLY A 56 15.06 6.20 -13.81
C GLY A 56 16.17 6.05 -12.78
#